data_AF-A0A538UAE3-F1
#
_entry.id   AF-A0A538UAE3-F1
#
_cell.length_a   1.000
_cell.length_b   1.000
_cell.length_c   1.000
_cell.angle_alpha   90.00
_cell.angle_beta   90.00
_cell.angle_gamma   90.00
#
_symmetry.space_group_name_H-M   'P 1'
#
loop_
_entity.id
_entity.type
_entity.pdbx_description
1 polymer ?
#
loop_
_entity_poly.entity_id
_entity_poly.type
_entity_poly.pdbx_seq_one_letter_code
_entity_poly.pdbx_strand_id
1 'polypeptide(L)'
;MLTVTGGDRAGVLDGVEALLEGLGLEQIGLGDTGRVVPRAPVPWPSRLRRVERPAIATRGLWAFEPRGHPDFFLWMARNRMNQWTAVDTAWVPLMKKLGFSLTGGGHTIQSEFLSPARYFASHPEWYGLHDGKRSPNLHGDSGDNFCTSNPEARRTLAANLTQSLIDGSLRHVDRLELWMLDTGRWCECDRCRAQGSPTDRLLDVVSDVAAALERARASGALARPVT
;
A
#
# COMPACT_ATOMS: atom_id res chain seq x y z
N MET A 1 -10.67 -32.38 -23.46
CA MET A 1 -9.82 -31.17 -23.46
C MET A 1 -10.01 -30.48 -22.13
N LEU A 2 -8.91 -30.15 -21.44
CA LEU A 2 -8.93 -29.35 -20.20
C LEU A 2 -8.52 -27.92 -20.55
N THR A 3 -9.28 -26.95 -20.05
CA THR A 3 -8.98 -25.52 -20.24
C THR A 3 -9.13 -24.81 -18.89
N VAL A 4 -8.16 -23.96 -18.56
CA VAL A 4 -8.23 -23.03 -17.43
C VAL A 4 -8.15 -21.63 -18.01
N THR A 5 -9.17 -20.82 -17.74
CA THR A 5 -9.25 -19.43 -18.21
C THR A 5 -9.40 -18.49 -17.02
N GLY A 6 -8.63 -17.42 -16.97
CA GLY A 6 -8.77 -16.33 -16.01
C GLY A 6 -9.10 -15.02 -16.71
N GLY A 7 -9.72 -14.08 -15.99
CA GLY A 7 -9.92 -12.70 -16.47
C GLY A 7 -8.61 -11.90 -16.57
N ASP A 8 -7.57 -12.36 -15.88
CA ASP A 8 -6.21 -11.85 -15.94
C ASP A 8 -5.21 -12.98 -15.61
N ARG A 9 -3.92 -12.63 -15.47
CA ARG A 9 -2.86 -13.59 -15.13
C ARG A 9 -3.03 -14.24 -13.76
N ALA A 10 -3.56 -13.52 -12.77
CA ALA A 10 -3.74 -14.03 -11.41
C ALA A 10 -4.94 -15.00 -11.37
N GLY A 11 -6.01 -14.70 -12.10
CA GLY A 11 -7.13 -15.62 -12.26
C GLY A 11 -6.75 -16.95 -12.93
N VAL A 12 -5.77 -16.95 -13.85
CA VAL A 12 -5.22 -18.20 -14.40
C VAL A 12 -4.46 -18.98 -13.33
N LEU A 13 -3.62 -18.31 -12.53
CA LEU A 13 -2.90 -18.93 -11.41
C LEU A 13 -3.88 -19.55 -10.40
N ASP A 14 -4.88 -18.79 -9.95
CA ASP A 14 -5.91 -19.24 -9.01
C ASP A 14 -6.71 -20.43 -9.56
N GLY A 15 -6.99 -20.43 -10.87
CA GLY A 15 -7.66 -21.53 -11.57
C GLY A 15 -6.83 -22.80 -11.64
N VAL A 16 -5.50 -22.69 -11.80
CA VAL A 16 -4.57 -23.83 -11.74
C VAL A 16 -4.51 -24.39 -10.32
N GLU A 17 -4.39 -23.53 -9.30
CA GLU A 17 -4.39 -23.99 -7.90
C GLU A 17 -5.73 -24.63 -7.51
N ALA A 18 -6.85 -24.08 -7.97
CA ALA A 18 -8.19 -24.67 -7.79
C ALA A 18 -8.33 -26.07 -8.42
N LEU A 19 -7.68 -26.29 -9.57
CA LEU A 19 -7.61 -27.60 -10.18
C LEU A 19 -6.75 -28.57 -9.35
N LEU A 20 -5.57 -28.12 -8.91
CA LEU A 20 -4.66 -28.92 -8.10
C LEU A 20 -5.30 -29.34 -6.77
N GLU A 21 -5.99 -28.43 -6.09
CA GLU A 21 -6.79 -28.74 -4.89
C GLU A 21 -7.86 -29.80 -5.17
N GLY A 22 -8.57 -29.69 -6.30
CA GLY A 22 -9.55 -30.70 -6.73
C GLY A 22 -8.94 -32.07 -7.03
N LEU A 23 -7.63 -32.13 -7.29
CA LEU A 23 -6.86 -33.36 -7.45
C LEU A 23 -6.22 -33.83 -6.14
N GLY A 24 -6.56 -33.24 -4.99
CA GLY A 24 -6.12 -33.67 -3.66
C GLY A 24 -4.81 -33.05 -3.19
N LEU A 25 -4.37 -31.95 -3.80
CA LEU A 25 -3.23 -31.19 -3.32
C LEU A 25 -3.66 -30.22 -2.22
N GLU A 26 -2.97 -30.24 -1.08
CA GLU A 26 -3.25 -29.34 0.03
C GLU A 26 -2.06 -28.43 0.32
N GLN A 27 -2.34 -27.15 0.57
CA GLN A 27 -1.36 -26.13 0.94
C GLN A 27 -1.54 -25.78 2.43
N ILE A 28 -0.85 -26.51 3.30
CA ILE A 28 -0.97 -26.36 4.76
C ILE A 28 0.14 -25.48 5.37
N GLY A 29 1.20 -25.18 4.63
CA GLY A 29 2.32 -24.37 5.12
C GLY A 29 3.26 -23.87 4.03
N LEU A 30 4.45 -23.42 4.45
CA LEU A 30 5.46 -22.84 3.56
C LEU A 30 6.32 -23.90 2.86
N GLY A 31 6.86 -23.54 1.70
CA GLY A 31 7.81 -24.35 0.96
C GLY A 31 7.25 -25.73 0.56
N ASP A 32 8.15 -26.69 0.34
CA ASP A 32 7.78 -28.05 -0.06
C ASP A 32 7.23 -28.88 1.10
N THR A 33 7.66 -28.61 2.34
CA THR A 33 7.17 -29.33 3.52
C THR A 33 5.74 -28.94 3.89
N GLY A 34 5.29 -27.77 3.46
CA GLY A 34 3.93 -27.27 3.63
C GLY A 34 2.94 -27.71 2.55
N ARG A 35 3.35 -28.56 1.62
CA ARG A 35 2.48 -29.07 0.54
C ARG A 35 2.27 -30.56 0.71
N VAL A 36 1.00 -30.97 0.82
CA VAL A 36 0.62 -32.38 0.82
C VAL A 36 0.20 -32.75 -0.59
N VAL A 37 0.88 -33.75 -1.16
CA VAL A 37 0.59 -34.29 -2.49
C VAL A 37 0.04 -35.71 -2.34
N PRO A 38 -0.97 -36.11 -3.12
CA PRO A 38 -1.46 -37.47 -3.12
C PRO A 38 -0.34 -38.49 -3.37
N ARG A 39 -0.31 -39.56 -2.57
CA ARG A 39 0.71 -40.62 -2.68
C ARG A 39 0.49 -41.59 -3.85
N ALA A 40 -0.69 -41.51 -4.48
CA ALA A 40 -1.07 -42.33 -5.62
C ALA A 40 -1.69 -41.44 -6.71
N PRO A 41 -1.64 -41.84 -7.99
CA PRO A 41 -2.29 -41.12 -9.06
C PRO A 41 -3.78 -40.91 -8.80
N VAL A 42 -4.23 -39.66 -8.90
CA VAL A 42 -5.64 -39.30 -8.76
C VAL A 42 -6.29 -39.30 -10.14
N PRO A 43 -7.38 -40.05 -10.37
CA PRO A 43 -8.06 -40.04 -11.65
C PRO A 43 -8.62 -38.64 -11.93
N TRP A 44 -8.56 -38.23 -13.20
CA TRP A 44 -9.19 -36.99 -13.62
C TRP A 44 -10.71 -37.01 -13.34
N PRO A 45 -11.30 -35.90 -12.89
CA PRO A 45 -12.74 -35.81 -12.72
C PRO A 45 -13.46 -36.07 -14.05
N SER A 46 -14.46 -36.95 -14.03
CA SER A 46 -15.25 -37.30 -15.21
C SER A 46 -16.08 -36.14 -15.75
N ARG A 47 -16.39 -35.14 -14.90
CA ARG A 47 -16.95 -33.85 -15.25
C ARG A 47 -16.30 -32.77 -14.40
N LEU A 48 -15.76 -31.73 -15.03
CA LEU A 48 -15.20 -30.58 -14.35
C LEU A 48 -15.74 -29.30 -14.98
N ARG A 49 -16.57 -28.57 -14.23
CA ARG A 49 -17.00 -27.22 -14.56
C ARG A 49 -17.04 -26.40 -13.27
N ARG A 50 -16.07 -25.52 -13.11
CA ARG A 50 -15.93 -24.62 -11.95
C ARG A 50 -15.76 -23.20 -12.47
N VAL A 51 -16.48 -22.26 -11.89
CA VAL A 51 -16.38 -20.83 -12.19
C VAL A 51 -16.36 -20.12 -10.85
N GLU A 52 -15.33 -19.34 -10.61
CA GLU A 52 -15.11 -18.68 -9.33
C GLU A 52 -14.71 -17.23 -9.52
N ARG A 53 -14.99 -16.45 -8.48
CA ARG A 53 -14.52 -15.08 -8.30
C ARG A 53 -14.31 -14.84 -6.81
N PRO A 54 -13.31 -14.03 -6.41
CA PRO A 54 -13.14 -13.71 -5.01
C PRO A 54 -14.32 -12.88 -4.50
N ALA A 55 -14.83 -13.20 -3.31
CA ALA A 55 -15.85 -12.38 -2.64
C ALA A 55 -15.28 -11.05 -2.11
N ILE A 56 -13.98 -11.04 -1.79
CA ILE A 56 -13.24 -9.87 -1.31
C ILE A 56 -12.11 -9.61 -2.29
N ALA A 57 -12.07 -8.44 -2.94
CA ALA A 57 -11.09 -8.13 -4.00
C ALA A 57 -9.64 -8.10 -3.51
N THR A 58 -9.44 -7.65 -2.27
CA THR A 58 -8.12 -7.47 -1.64
C THR A 58 -7.98 -8.41 -0.46
N ARG A 59 -7.03 -9.34 -0.54
CA ARG A 59 -6.84 -10.40 0.45
C ARG A 59 -5.35 -10.52 0.73
N GLY A 60 -4.94 -10.34 1.96
CA GLY A 60 -3.53 -10.44 2.27
C GLY A 60 -3.18 -9.93 3.64
N LEU A 61 -1.92 -9.58 3.77
CA LEU A 61 -1.30 -9.24 5.03
C LEU A 61 -0.58 -7.91 4.89
N TRP A 62 -0.34 -7.25 6.01
CA TRP A 62 0.38 -5.99 6.07
C TRP A 62 1.44 -6.07 7.16
N ALA A 63 2.66 -5.66 6.82
CA ALA A 63 3.77 -5.53 7.74
C ALA A 63 4.46 -4.18 7.52
N PHE A 64 4.93 -3.55 8.59
CA PHE A 64 5.69 -2.29 8.55
C PHE A 64 7.19 -2.50 8.28
N GLU A 65 7.66 -3.74 8.28
CA GLU A 65 9.07 -4.10 8.07
C GLU A 65 9.21 -5.32 7.15
N PRO A 66 10.38 -5.55 6.53
CA PRO A 66 10.64 -6.74 5.72
C PRO A 66 10.45 -8.02 6.53
N ARG A 67 9.40 -8.78 6.20
CA ARG A 67 9.08 -10.08 6.82
C ARG A 67 8.85 -11.17 5.78
N GLY A 68 8.90 -10.83 4.50
CA GLY A 68 8.62 -11.73 3.41
C GLY A 68 9.86 -12.44 2.87
N HIS A 69 9.64 -13.60 2.28
CA HIS A 69 10.63 -14.35 1.51
C HIS A 69 9.90 -15.17 0.44
N PRO A 70 10.61 -15.77 -0.55
CA PRO A 70 9.97 -16.42 -1.70
C PRO A 70 8.91 -17.47 -1.35
N ASP A 71 9.20 -18.38 -0.40
CA ASP A 71 8.22 -19.42 -0.01
C ASP A 71 6.96 -18.84 0.63
N PHE A 72 7.09 -17.74 1.37
CA PHE A 72 5.95 -17.03 1.94
C PHE A 72 5.08 -16.40 0.86
N PHE A 73 5.66 -15.74 -0.13
CA PHE A 73 4.90 -15.16 -1.24
C PHE A 73 4.24 -16.23 -2.11
N LEU A 74 4.91 -17.36 -2.36
CA LEU A 74 4.32 -18.50 -3.05
C LEU A 74 3.16 -19.09 -2.25
N TRP A 75 3.31 -19.26 -0.95
CA TRP A 75 2.23 -19.72 -0.09
C TRP A 75 1.03 -18.77 -0.12
N MET A 76 1.26 -17.46 -0.01
CA MET A 76 0.20 -16.44 -0.11
C MET A 76 -0.54 -16.56 -1.44
N ALA A 77 0.19 -16.62 -2.57
CA ALA A 77 -0.42 -16.72 -3.90
C ALA A 77 -1.23 -18.01 -4.08
N ARG A 78 -0.73 -19.16 -3.59
CA ARG A 78 -1.46 -20.44 -3.64
C ARG A 78 -2.73 -20.43 -2.77
N ASN A 79 -2.71 -19.66 -1.69
CA ASN A 79 -3.89 -19.37 -0.88
C ASN A 79 -4.73 -18.20 -1.42
N ARG A 80 -4.50 -17.80 -2.68
CA ARG A 80 -5.22 -16.75 -3.40
C ARG A 80 -5.17 -15.38 -2.73
N MET A 81 -4.17 -15.13 -1.89
CA MET A 81 -3.86 -13.81 -1.35
C MET A 81 -3.11 -12.98 -2.40
N ASN A 82 -3.41 -11.69 -2.46
CA ASN A 82 -2.94 -10.76 -3.49
C ASN A 82 -2.52 -9.38 -2.96
N GLN A 83 -2.34 -9.20 -1.64
CA GLN A 83 -1.85 -7.95 -1.06
C GLN A 83 -0.67 -8.18 -0.11
N TRP A 84 0.39 -7.38 -0.25
CA TRP A 84 1.53 -7.30 0.67
C TRP A 84 2.09 -5.87 0.72
N THR A 85 2.97 -5.55 1.67
CA THR A 85 3.64 -4.23 1.75
C THR A 85 4.86 -4.16 0.82
N ALA A 86 5.15 -2.99 0.24
CA ALA A 86 6.30 -2.72 -0.63
C ALA A 86 7.67 -2.62 0.11
N VAL A 87 7.81 -3.22 1.30
CA VAL A 87 9.04 -3.17 2.12
C VAL A 87 10.10 -4.18 1.67
N ASP A 88 9.67 -5.34 1.16
CA ASP A 88 10.54 -6.42 0.68
C ASP A 88 11.03 -6.15 -0.76
N THR A 89 11.78 -5.06 -0.96
CA THR A 89 12.10 -4.52 -2.30
C THR A 89 12.84 -5.51 -3.22
N ALA A 90 13.66 -6.41 -2.67
CA ALA A 90 14.36 -7.44 -3.43
C ALA A 90 13.41 -8.43 -4.15
N TRP A 91 12.18 -8.58 -3.64
CA TRP A 91 11.20 -9.57 -4.12
C TRP A 91 10.05 -8.95 -4.91
N VAL A 92 10.08 -7.63 -5.17
CA VAL A 92 9.05 -6.95 -5.97
C VAL A 92 8.80 -7.64 -7.32
N PRO A 93 9.81 -8.04 -8.11
CA PRO A 93 9.55 -8.75 -9.37
C PRO A 93 8.75 -10.06 -9.18
N LEU A 94 9.06 -10.83 -8.13
CA LEU A 94 8.32 -12.05 -7.80
C LEU A 94 6.88 -11.72 -7.38
N MET A 95 6.70 -10.79 -6.44
CA MET A 95 5.37 -10.38 -5.96
C MET A 95 4.49 -9.87 -7.11
N LYS A 96 5.05 -9.06 -8.02
CA LYS A 96 4.32 -8.60 -9.22
C LYS A 96 3.97 -9.76 -10.14
N LYS A 97 4.88 -10.70 -10.37
CA LYS A 97 4.61 -11.91 -11.18
C LYS A 97 3.47 -12.75 -10.59
N LEU A 98 3.38 -12.82 -9.26
CA LEU A 98 2.31 -13.50 -8.53
C LEU A 98 1.00 -12.70 -8.44
N GLY A 99 0.96 -11.48 -8.99
CA GLY A 99 -0.26 -10.68 -9.03
C GLY A 99 -0.54 -9.87 -7.76
N PHE A 100 0.48 -9.57 -6.95
CA PHE A 100 0.27 -8.80 -5.72
C PHE A 100 0.10 -7.31 -6.02
N SER A 101 -0.84 -6.69 -5.31
CA SER A 101 -0.93 -5.25 -5.09
C SER A 101 -0.08 -4.88 -3.88
N LEU A 102 0.87 -3.96 -4.07
CA LEU A 102 1.82 -3.56 -3.04
C LEU A 102 1.39 -2.27 -2.34
N THR A 103 1.19 -2.33 -1.03
CA THR A 103 0.84 -1.16 -0.20
C THR A 103 2.08 -0.46 0.35
N GLY A 104 2.02 0.84 0.58
CA GLY A 104 3.08 1.58 1.28
C GLY A 104 2.64 2.98 1.68
N GLY A 105 3.45 3.67 2.49
CA GLY A 105 3.05 4.87 3.22
C GLY A 105 2.73 4.55 4.68
N GLY A 106 1.77 5.28 5.26
CA GLY A 106 1.31 5.13 6.63
C GLY A 106 1.51 6.40 7.44
N HIS A 107 1.66 6.26 8.76
CA HIS A 107 1.78 7.37 9.71
C HIS A 107 3.10 8.17 9.56
N THR A 108 4.09 7.66 8.84
CA THR A 108 5.40 8.30 8.64
C THR A 108 5.43 9.30 7.48
N ILE A 109 4.34 9.47 6.72
CA ILE A 109 4.35 10.34 5.53
C ILE A 109 4.78 11.78 5.84
N GLN A 110 4.34 12.34 6.97
CA GLN A 110 4.77 13.68 7.35
C GLN A 110 6.28 13.73 7.64
N SER A 111 6.83 12.75 8.36
CA SER A 111 8.25 12.75 8.71
C SER A 111 9.15 12.47 7.52
N GLU A 112 8.71 11.66 6.56
CA GLU A 112 9.44 11.36 5.34
C GLU A 112 9.39 12.51 4.32
N PHE A 113 8.24 13.15 4.16
CA PHE A 113 7.99 14.06 3.03
C PHE A 113 7.77 15.53 3.43
N LEU A 114 7.71 15.85 4.73
CA LEU A 114 7.59 17.20 5.27
C LEU A 114 8.32 17.35 6.62
N SER A 115 9.54 16.82 6.70
CA SER A 115 10.33 16.84 7.94
C SER A 115 10.65 18.26 8.45
N PRO A 116 10.44 18.56 9.75
CA PRO A 116 10.83 19.84 10.36
C PRO A 116 12.33 20.07 10.32
N ALA A 117 13.14 19.01 10.32
CA ALA A 117 14.59 19.13 10.13
C ALA A 117 14.95 19.79 8.79
N ARG A 118 14.09 19.67 7.78
CA ARG A 118 14.30 20.27 6.45
C ARG A 118 13.64 21.64 6.31
N TYR A 119 12.41 21.83 6.79
CA TYR A 119 11.65 23.04 6.46
C TYR A 119 11.32 23.95 7.65
N PHE A 120 11.45 23.52 8.91
CA PHE A 120 10.97 24.32 10.04
C PHE A 120 11.72 25.65 10.20
N ALA A 121 13.03 25.67 9.95
CA ALA A 121 13.83 26.88 10.11
C ALA A 121 13.43 28.01 9.15
N SER A 122 13.04 27.68 7.91
CA SER A 122 12.62 28.65 6.90
C SER A 122 11.10 28.82 6.79
N HIS A 123 10.34 27.81 7.22
CA HIS A 123 8.88 27.76 7.13
C HIS A 123 8.24 27.30 8.45
N PRO A 124 8.46 28.00 9.58
CA PRO A 124 7.86 27.61 10.85
C PRO A 124 6.32 27.62 10.80
N GLU A 125 5.72 28.44 9.94
CA GLU A 125 4.28 28.55 9.72
C GLU A 125 3.65 27.32 9.05
N TRP A 126 4.45 26.40 8.51
CA TRP A 126 3.97 25.12 7.99
C TRP A 126 3.61 24.14 9.10
N TYR A 127 4.09 24.34 10.32
CA TYR A 127 3.98 23.38 11.40
C TYR A 127 2.92 23.76 12.44
N GLY A 128 2.54 22.80 13.28
CA GLY A 128 1.45 22.94 14.25
C GLY A 128 1.66 24.13 15.19
N LEU A 129 0.60 24.93 15.40
CA LEU A 129 0.56 25.95 16.45
C LEU A 129 0.00 25.31 17.72
N HIS A 130 0.75 25.41 18.82
CA HIS A 130 0.35 24.98 20.15
C HIS A 130 0.79 26.03 21.17
N ASP A 131 -0.12 26.46 22.04
CA ASP A 131 0.16 27.48 23.07
C ASP A 131 0.86 28.75 22.51
N GLY A 132 0.43 29.19 21.32
CA GLY A 132 0.98 30.36 20.63
C GLY A 132 2.35 30.15 19.97
N LYS A 133 2.91 28.94 19.95
CA LYS A 133 4.22 28.63 19.36
C LYS A 133 4.11 27.57 18.26
N ARG A 134 4.91 27.74 17.20
CA ARG A 134 5.04 26.73 16.14
C ARG A 134 5.94 25.60 16.63
N SER A 135 5.52 24.36 16.41
CA SER A 135 6.15 23.19 16.98
C SER A 135 6.87 22.35 15.92
N PRO A 136 8.19 22.09 16.06
CA PRO A 136 8.91 21.13 15.24
C PRO A 136 8.84 19.69 15.79
N ASN A 137 7.98 19.43 16.77
CA ASN A 137 7.89 18.14 17.46
C ASN A 137 7.37 17.05 16.52
N LEU A 138 8.28 16.25 15.96
CA LEU A 138 7.98 15.14 15.08
C LEU A 138 8.99 14.02 15.29
N HIS A 139 8.50 12.84 15.64
CA HIS A 139 9.32 11.66 15.94
C HIS A 139 8.74 10.43 15.26
N GLY A 140 9.22 10.13 14.05
CA GLY A 140 8.74 9.00 13.25
C GLY A 140 7.27 9.18 12.86
N ASP A 141 6.40 8.42 13.50
CA ASP A 141 4.95 8.39 13.31
C ASP A 141 4.16 9.19 14.35
N SER A 142 4.82 9.84 15.32
CA SER A 142 4.19 10.56 16.44
C SER A 142 4.63 12.03 16.53
N GLY A 143 3.90 12.83 17.31
CA GLY A 143 4.20 14.24 17.57
C GLY A 143 3.07 15.18 17.13
N ASP A 144 3.44 16.28 16.47
CA ASP A 144 2.50 17.33 16.06
C ASP A 144 2.28 17.28 14.55
N ASN A 145 1.03 17.11 14.15
CA ASN A 145 0.63 17.22 12.76
C ASN A 145 0.94 18.62 12.25
N PHE A 146 1.42 18.72 11.01
CA PHE A 146 1.68 19.99 10.38
C PHE A 146 0.39 20.84 10.25
N CYS A 147 0.55 22.12 9.96
CA CYS A 147 -0.57 23.04 9.77
C CYS A 147 -1.28 22.75 8.42
N THR A 148 -2.28 21.85 8.44
CA THR A 148 -3.06 21.46 7.24
C THR A 148 -3.77 22.61 6.53
N SER A 149 -4.06 23.71 7.23
CA SER A 149 -4.60 24.93 6.61
C SER A 149 -3.57 25.75 5.82
N ASN A 150 -2.29 25.40 5.89
CA ASN A 150 -1.25 26.01 5.07
C ASN A 150 -1.20 25.31 3.70
N PRO A 151 -1.61 25.97 2.61
CA PRO A 151 -1.67 25.34 1.30
C PRO A 151 -0.27 25.10 0.68
N GLU A 152 0.75 25.84 1.09
CA GLU A 152 2.12 25.60 0.63
C GLU A 152 2.71 24.33 1.26
N ALA A 153 2.47 24.13 2.56
CA ALA A 153 2.86 22.91 3.27
C ALA A 153 2.20 21.66 2.65
N ARG A 154 0.87 21.70 2.40
CA ARG A 154 0.14 20.59 1.76
C ARG A 154 0.66 20.29 0.35
N ARG A 155 0.87 21.32 -0.48
CA ARG A 155 1.42 21.13 -1.84
C ARG A 155 2.85 20.60 -1.82
N THR A 156 3.67 21.03 -0.86
CA THR A 156 5.04 20.53 -0.72
C THR A 156 5.08 19.06 -0.31
N LEU A 157 4.24 18.67 0.65
CA LEU A 157 4.05 17.26 1.01
C LEU A 157 3.63 16.44 -0.22
N ALA A 158 2.60 16.91 -0.95
CA ALA A 158 2.08 16.24 -2.14
C ALA A 158 3.15 16.09 -3.24
N ALA A 159 3.97 17.12 -3.49
CA ALA A 159 5.04 17.08 -4.47
C ALA A 159 6.14 16.08 -4.07
N ASN A 160 6.62 16.12 -2.82
CA ASN A 160 7.65 15.20 -2.32
C ASN A 160 7.18 13.75 -2.35
N LEU A 161 5.93 13.50 -1.93
CA LEU A 161 5.31 12.18 -1.95
C LEU A 161 5.15 11.65 -3.39
N THR A 162 4.67 12.50 -4.30
CA THR A 162 4.53 12.15 -5.73
C THR A 162 5.89 11.81 -6.34
N GLN A 163 6.94 12.59 -6.04
CA GLN A 163 8.30 12.28 -6.49
C GLN A 163 8.76 10.91 -5.97
N SER A 164 8.50 10.60 -4.69
CA SER A 164 8.85 9.30 -4.13
C SER A 164 8.14 8.12 -4.81
N LEU A 165 6.90 8.32 -5.26
CA LEU A 165 6.14 7.32 -6.03
C LEU A 165 6.64 7.16 -7.47
N ILE A 166 7.29 8.18 -8.04
CA ILE A 166 7.89 8.15 -9.38
C ILE A 166 9.21 7.37 -9.34
N ASP A 167 10.17 7.81 -8.52
CA ASP A 167 11.54 7.27 -8.53
C ASP A 167 12.17 7.06 -7.14
N GLY A 168 11.49 7.42 -6.05
CA GLY A 168 12.01 7.31 -4.69
C GLY A 168 11.72 5.99 -3.98
N SER A 169 11.54 6.08 -2.66
CA SER A 169 11.33 4.92 -1.77
C SER A 169 10.01 4.22 -2.04
N LEU A 170 8.99 4.94 -2.52
CA LEU A 170 7.65 4.41 -2.78
C LEU A 170 7.42 4.00 -4.24
N ARG A 171 8.46 3.96 -5.08
CA ARG A 171 8.36 3.67 -6.54
C ARG A 171 7.69 2.32 -6.90
N HIS A 172 7.54 1.41 -5.95
CA HIS A 172 6.91 0.09 -6.14
C HIS A 172 5.50 -0.02 -5.55
N VAL A 173 5.00 1.01 -4.86
CA VAL A 173 3.70 1.04 -4.17
C VAL A 173 2.56 1.24 -5.17
N ASP A 174 1.64 0.28 -5.25
CA ASP A 174 0.40 0.40 -6.03
C ASP A 174 -0.72 1.08 -5.25
N ARG A 175 -0.77 0.88 -3.92
CA ARG A 175 -1.79 1.47 -3.05
C ARG A 175 -1.14 2.29 -1.94
N LEU A 176 -1.37 3.60 -1.97
CA LEU A 176 -0.80 4.54 -1.01
C LEU A 176 -1.68 4.60 0.24
N GLU A 177 -1.08 4.31 1.39
CA GLU A 177 -1.68 4.53 2.69
C GLU A 177 -1.33 5.95 3.16
N LEU A 178 -2.26 6.89 3.01
CA LEU A 178 -2.06 8.29 3.42
C LEU A 178 -2.68 8.55 4.79
N TRP A 179 -1.86 8.49 5.84
CA TRP A 179 -2.29 8.74 7.22
C TRP A 179 -1.57 9.95 7.82
N MET A 180 -2.26 10.64 8.72
CA MET A 180 -1.61 11.60 9.62
C MET A 180 -0.89 10.87 10.75
N LEU A 181 -0.12 11.58 11.57
CA LEU A 181 0.61 10.97 12.69
C LEU A 181 -0.30 10.16 13.61
N ASP A 182 0.19 9.01 14.05
CA ASP A 182 -0.51 8.18 15.02
C ASP A 182 -0.59 8.92 16.36
N THR A 183 -1.80 9.07 16.88
CA THR A 183 -2.11 9.90 18.07
C THR A 183 -1.61 11.36 17.99
N GLY A 184 -1.34 11.87 16.79
CA GLY A 184 -0.71 13.19 16.62
C GLY A 184 -1.58 14.36 17.08
N ARG A 185 -0.97 15.34 17.73
CA ARG A 185 -1.65 16.59 18.10
C ARG A 185 -1.89 17.42 16.86
N TRP A 186 -3.06 18.04 16.76
CA TRP A 186 -3.45 18.82 15.59
C TRP A 186 -3.22 20.31 15.83
N CYS A 187 -2.75 21.02 14.80
CA CYS A 187 -2.56 22.47 14.82
C CYS A 187 -3.80 23.21 15.35
N GLU A 188 -3.58 24.16 16.27
CA GLU A 188 -4.63 24.90 16.97
C GLU A 188 -4.88 26.30 16.40
N CYS A 189 -4.27 26.67 15.27
CA CYS A 189 -4.55 27.98 14.66
C CYS A 189 -6.00 28.09 14.17
N ASP A 190 -6.53 29.32 14.11
CA ASP A 190 -7.92 29.59 13.74
C ASP A 190 -8.31 28.99 12.38
N ARG A 191 -7.39 29.02 11.41
CA ARG A 191 -7.61 28.44 10.09
C ARG A 191 -7.76 26.92 10.14
N CYS A 192 -6.95 26.22 10.93
CA CYS A 192 -7.11 24.77 11.12
C CYS A 192 -8.39 24.46 11.92
N ARG A 193 -8.75 25.28 12.92
CA ARG A 193 -10.02 25.11 13.65
C ARG A 193 -11.23 25.26 12.71
N ALA A 194 -11.15 26.17 11.74
CA ALA A 194 -12.19 26.37 10.74
C ALA A 194 -12.28 25.26 9.67
N GLN A 195 -11.27 24.40 9.52
CA GLN A 195 -11.34 23.24 8.59
C GLN A 195 -12.28 22.13 9.09
N GLY A 196 -12.70 22.17 10.36
CA GLY A 196 -13.56 21.14 10.95
C GLY A 196 -12.77 20.04 11.65
N SER A 197 -13.26 18.81 11.54
CA SER A 197 -12.75 17.64 12.23
C SER A 197 -11.35 17.24 11.73
N PRO A 198 -10.60 16.42 12.49
CA PRO A 198 -9.38 15.78 11.99
C PRO A 198 -9.56 15.08 10.62
N THR A 199 -10.72 14.47 10.38
CA THR A 199 -11.03 13.81 9.10
C THR A 199 -11.13 14.84 7.97
N ASP A 200 -11.80 15.97 8.17
CA ASP A 200 -11.91 17.03 7.17
C ASP A 200 -10.52 17.58 6.80
N ARG A 201 -9.67 17.79 7.81
CA ARG A 201 -8.29 18.24 7.63
C ARG A 201 -7.45 17.23 6.83
N LEU A 202 -7.60 15.92 7.10
CA LEU A 202 -6.94 14.88 6.31
C LEU A 202 -7.45 14.86 4.87
N LEU A 203 -8.76 15.02 4.64
CA LEU A 203 -9.33 15.05 3.30
C LEU A 203 -8.78 16.20 2.44
N ASP A 204 -8.51 17.36 3.04
CA ASP A 204 -7.80 18.45 2.35
C ASP A 204 -6.39 18.04 1.91
N VAL A 205 -5.67 17.26 2.72
CA VAL A 205 -4.34 16.73 2.36
C VAL A 205 -4.46 15.69 1.25
N VAL A 206 -5.41 14.75 1.37
CA VAL A 206 -5.70 13.72 0.36
C VAL A 206 -6.06 14.38 -0.97
N SER A 207 -6.83 15.45 -0.97
CA SER A 207 -7.21 16.18 -2.19
C SER A 207 -6.00 16.76 -2.93
N ASP A 208 -5.07 17.41 -2.21
CA ASP A 208 -3.85 17.97 -2.80
C ASP A 208 -2.92 16.86 -3.34
N VAL A 209 -2.81 15.74 -2.63
CA VAL A 209 -2.04 14.56 -3.07
C VAL A 209 -2.67 13.96 -4.33
N ALA A 210 -3.98 13.71 -4.33
CA ALA A 210 -4.68 13.18 -5.50
C ALA A 210 -4.50 14.09 -6.73
N ALA A 211 -4.62 15.40 -6.56
CA ALA A 211 -4.40 16.36 -7.63
C ALA A 211 -2.94 16.33 -8.15
N ALA A 212 -1.95 16.11 -7.28
CA ALA A 212 -0.55 15.96 -7.69
C ALA A 212 -0.31 14.67 -8.47
N LEU A 213 -0.88 13.55 -8.03
CA LEU A 213 -0.81 12.27 -8.73
C LEU A 213 -1.48 12.33 -10.11
N GLU A 214 -2.66 12.95 -10.21
CA GLU A 214 -3.34 13.14 -11.50
C GLU A 214 -2.50 13.98 -12.48
N ARG A 215 -1.87 15.06 -12.00
CA ARG A 215 -0.94 15.85 -12.85
C ARG A 215 0.26 15.04 -13.30
N ALA A 216 0.86 14.25 -12.41
CA ALA A 216 2.01 13.41 -12.74
C ALA A 216 1.65 12.29 -13.74
N ARG A 217 0.43 11.74 -13.65
CA ARG A 217 -0.08 10.77 -14.63
C ARG A 217 -0.36 11.44 -15.97
N ALA A 218 -1.00 12.61 -15.98
CA ALA A 218 -1.32 13.34 -17.20
C ALA A 218 -0.07 13.79 -17.97
N SER A 219 1.04 14.09 -17.28
CA SER A 219 2.32 14.42 -17.91
C SER A 219 3.14 13.20 -18.33
N GLY A 220 2.74 11.99 -17.95
CA GLY A 220 3.50 10.75 -18.17
C GLY A 220 4.66 10.54 -17.20
N ALA A 221 4.88 11.43 -16.22
CA ALA A 221 5.92 11.27 -15.20
C ALA A 221 5.66 10.06 -14.28
N LEU A 222 4.39 9.80 -13.95
CA LEU A 222 3.96 8.59 -13.25
C LEU A 222 3.26 7.64 -14.24
N ALA A 223 4.02 6.69 -14.78
CA ALA A 223 3.55 5.80 -15.85
C ALA A 223 2.57 4.70 -15.38
N ARG A 224 2.41 4.52 -14.07
CA ARG A 224 1.63 3.44 -13.46
C ARG A 224 0.50 4.00 -12.59
N PRO A 225 -0.64 3.30 -12.47
CA PRO A 225 -1.66 3.70 -11.51
C PRO A 225 -1.14 3.55 -10.08
N VAL A 226 -1.51 4.52 -9.23
CA VAL A 226 -1.42 4.45 -7.77
C VAL A 226 -2.79 4.82 -7.24
N THR A 227 -3.35 4.00 -6.36
CA THR A 227 -4.65 4.24 -5.70
C THR A 227 -4.48 4.69 -4.27
#